data_AF-A0A037ZEH0-F1
#
_entry.id   AF-A0A037ZEH0-F1
#
_cell.length_a   1.000
_cell.length_b   1.000
_cell.length_c   1.000
_cell.angle_alpha   90.00
_cell.angle_beta   90.00
_cell.angle_gamma   90.00
#
_symmetry.space_group_name_H-M   'P 1'
#
loop_
_entity.id
_entity.type
_entity.pdbx_description
1 polymer ?
#
loop_
_entity_poly.entity_id
_entity_poly.type
_entity_poly.pdbx_seq_one_letter_code
_entity_poly.pdbx_strand_id
1 'polypeptide(L)'
;MTFSRGVWVLVLAVSCQFLPAQSAIADTPIGPKFFIANSLGPGCTRDAKGRGPRVSAVNRAMGNLYKNSQAYVNELNRSTSLTAKKDAYVANWQPILFNAYAAAAKGDTRLARAIIDGLRRMAASGLYLNEKGLLTRKAALKVQCYKNGPNSPCPSHTPRFVARMYANLFIAAAVLQPFMTDEDRKIILPWFKAAHKKFVLPEVNAKSDGIYDFANNGLTQWAYAALTGDKRLAMRELAARKREFTKVIQTSGYIKDNSCRGVRALWYHTYGLDPALSYALVAREWGVDMFRDAKLGPRLQAAVQKTALGVTDYAAFRSVGNRGDSYSTNPKDAQKHIHQLALNLPLIAKREFGITLPSDRRYLELRRYEAYSSTSGLLASCYYSGR
;
A
#
# COMPACT_ATOMS: atom_id res chain seq x y z
N MET A 1 16.28 82.72 -26.18
CA MET A 1 14.85 82.38 -26.25
C MET A 1 14.71 80.88 -26.04
N THR A 2 14.03 80.52 -24.95
CA THR A 2 13.70 79.18 -24.46
C THR A 2 12.96 78.34 -25.48
N PHE A 3 13.17 77.01 -25.53
CA PHE A 3 12.06 76.05 -25.51
C PHE A 3 12.53 74.65 -25.06
N SER A 4 11.78 74.14 -24.09
CA SER A 4 11.89 72.84 -23.43
C SER A 4 11.51 71.69 -24.37
N ARG A 5 12.26 70.57 -24.31
CA ARG A 5 11.92 69.31 -24.98
C ARG A 5 10.96 68.52 -24.10
N GLY A 6 9.70 68.43 -24.52
CA GLY A 6 8.67 67.59 -23.91
C GLY A 6 8.88 66.10 -24.21
N VAL A 7 8.78 65.29 -23.16
CA VAL A 7 8.71 63.83 -23.22
C VAL A 7 7.24 63.43 -23.41
N TRP A 8 6.95 62.69 -24.48
CA TRP A 8 5.67 62.01 -24.67
C TRP A 8 5.80 60.56 -24.18
N VAL A 9 5.02 60.22 -23.16
CA VAL A 9 4.86 58.83 -22.68
C VAL A 9 3.66 58.23 -23.41
N LEU A 10 3.91 57.25 -24.28
CA LEU A 10 2.88 56.43 -24.91
C LEU A 10 2.64 55.19 -24.04
N VAL A 11 1.49 55.11 -23.38
CA VAL A 11 1.07 53.92 -22.62
C VAL A 11 0.32 52.98 -23.57
N LEU A 12 0.98 51.89 -23.98
CA LEU A 12 0.36 50.77 -24.69
C LEU A 12 -0.32 49.83 -23.67
N ALA A 13 -1.65 49.87 -23.62
CA ALA A 13 -2.45 48.90 -22.90
C ALA A 13 -2.49 47.58 -23.68
N VAL A 14 -1.75 46.56 -23.21
CA VAL A 14 -1.83 45.19 -23.72
C VAL A 14 -2.98 44.48 -23.03
N SER A 15 -4.06 44.25 -23.77
CA SER A 15 -5.18 43.41 -23.37
C SER A 15 -4.79 41.93 -23.47
N CYS A 16 -4.43 41.32 -22.34
CA CYS A 16 -4.28 39.86 -22.22
C CYS A 16 -5.64 39.18 -22.29
N GLN A 17 -6.04 38.76 -23.50
CA GLN A 17 -7.09 37.75 -23.66
C GLN A 17 -6.52 36.38 -23.27
N PHE A 18 -6.83 35.92 -22.05
CA PHE A 18 -6.53 34.55 -21.64
C PHE A 18 -7.49 33.59 -22.34
N LEU A 19 -6.96 32.83 -23.29
CA LEU A 19 -7.61 31.70 -23.95
C LEU A 19 -8.11 30.68 -22.90
N PRO A 20 -9.25 30.01 -23.13
CA PRO A 20 -9.74 28.97 -22.25
C PRO A 20 -8.74 27.82 -22.22
N ALA A 21 -8.41 27.36 -21.01
CA ALA A 21 -7.51 26.24 -20.78
C ALA A 21 -8.01 25.01 -21.56
N GLN A 22 -7.21 24.57 -22.53
CA GLN A 22 -7.42 23.29 -23.21
C GLN A 22 -7.47 22.18 -22.17
N SER A 23 -8.59 21.48 -22.14
CA SER A 23 -8.80 20.24 -21.43
C SER A 23 -7.81 19.20 -21.93
N ALA A 24 -6.73 18.96 -21.16
CA ALA A 24 -5.82 17.85 -21.39
C ALA A 24 -6.53 16.54 -21.04
N ILE A 25 -7.14 15.91 -22.04
CA ILE A 25 -7.67 14.54 -21.97
C ILE A 25 -6.59 13.57 -22.47
N ALA A 26 -6.23 12.65 -21.57
CA ALA A 26 -5.60 11.34 -21.74
C ALA A 26 -4.24 11.25 -22.48
N ASP A 27 -3.16 11.54 -21.74
CA ASP A 27 -1.87 10.90 -22.00
C ASP A 27 -2.02 9.36 -21.87
N THR A 28 -1.34 8.63 -22.76
CA THR A 28 -1.26 7.15 -22.77
C THR A 28 -1.07 6.59 -21.35
N PRO A 29 -1.82 5.55 -20.93
CA PRO A 29 -1.64 4.94 -19.61
C PRO A 29 -0.16 4.60 -19.37
N ILE A 30 0.38 5.02 -18.23
CA ILE A 30 1.76 4.69 -17.86
C ILE A 30 1.80 3.31 -17.19
N GLY A 31 2.75 2.48 -17.62
CA GLY A 31 2.94 1.15 -17.05
C GLY A 31 2.00 0.09 -17.65
N PRO A 32 1.77 -1.03 -16.94
CA PRO A 32 1.00 -2.14 -17.43
C PRO A 32 -0.51 -1.88 -17.35
N LYS A 33 -1.29 -2.61 -18.15
CA LYS A 33 -2.76 -2.46 -18.25
C LYS A 33 -3.51 -2.49 -16.92
N PHE A 34 -3.13 -3.35 -15.97
CA PHE A 34 -3.85 -3.57 -14.72
C PHE A 34 -3.01 -3.29 -13.47
N PHE A 35 -2.13 -2.27 -13.52
CA PHE A 35 -1.20 -1.85 -12.46
C PHE A 35 -0.11 -2.87 -12.07
N ILE A 36 -0.47 -4.13 -11.81
CA ILE A 36 0.46 -5.19 -11.42
C ILE A 36 0.91 -6.08 -12.57
N ALA A 37 0.23 -6.05 -13.72
CA ALA A 37 0.56 -6.83 -14.91
C ALA A 37 -0.25 -6.40 -16.15
N ASN A 38 0.24 -6.75 -17.34
CA ASN A 38 -0.50 -6.57 -18.61
C ASN A 38 -1.63 -7.60 -18.79
N SER A 39 -1.46 -8.78 -18.20
CA SER A 39 -2.46 -9.86 -18.19
C SER A 39 -2.63 -10.35 -16.76
N LEU A 40 -3.88 -10.63 -16.39
CA LEU A 40 -4.26 -11.19 -15.10
C LEU A 40 -4.88 -12.57 -15.32
N GLY A 41 -4.42 -13.57 -14.57
CA GLY A 41 -4.84 -14.96 -14.77
C GLY A 41 -5.92 -15.47 -13.83
N PRO A 42 -6.27 -16.76 -13.92
CA PRO A 42 -7.32 -17.38 -13.10
C PRO A 42 -7.04 -17.34 -11.59
N GLY A 43 -5.77 -17.18 -11.18
CA GLY A 43 -5.36 -16.98 -9.79
C GLY A 43 -5.89 -15.70 -9.15
N CYS A 44 -6.44 -14.77 -9.95
CA CYS A 44 -7.14 -13.57 -9.47
C CYS A 44 -8.60 -13.84 -9.10
N THR A 45 -9.17 -14.98 -9.49
CA THR A 45 -10.61 -15.27 -9.38
C THR A 45 -10.98 -16.00 -8.10
N ARG A 46 -9.99 -16.37 -7.29
CA ARG A 46 -10.14 -16.99 -5.97
C ARG A 46 -9.31 -16.21 -4.97
N ASP A 47 -9.92 -15.87 -3.84
CA ASP A 47 -9.21 -15.29 -2.71
C ASP A 47 -8.35 -16.36 -2.01
N ALA A 48 -7.53 -15.99 -1.04
CA ALA A 48 -6.67 -16.94 -0.32
C ALA A 48 -7.44 -17.99 0.51
N LYS A 49 -8.77 -17.84 0.63
CA LYS A 49 -9.69 -18.81 1.24
C LYS A 49 -10.47 -19.63 0.19
N GLY A 50 -10.16 -19.48 -1.09
CA GLY A 50 -10.83 -20.18 -2.19
C GLY A 50 -12.20 -19.60 -2.56
N ARG A 51 -12.57 -18.42 -2.05
CA ARG A 51 -13.87 -17.79 -2.36
C ARG A 51 -13.80 -17.04 -3.69
N GLY A 52 -14.86 -17.13 -4.48
CA GLY A 52 -14.99 -16.41 -5.75
C GLY A 52 -15.49 -14.97 -5.59
N PRO A 53 -15.43 -14.16 -6.67
CA PRO A 53 -15.94 -12.80 -6.68
C PRO A 53 -17.46 -12.74 -6.48
N ARG A 54 -17.93 -11.68 -5.83
CA ARG A 54 -19.35 -11.46 -5.51
C ARG A 54 -19.68 -9.97 -5.49
N VAL A 55 -20.53 -9.51 -6.42
CA VAL A 55 -21.06 -8.13 -6.46
C VAL A 55 -21.72 -7.74 -5.14
N SER A 56 -22.48 -8.66 -4.52
CA SER A 56 -23.13 -8.41 -3.24
C SER A 56 -22.15 -8.15 -2.09
N ALA A 57 -20.96 -8.75 -2.13
CA ALA A 57 -19.91 -8.50 -1.14
C ALA A 57 -19.32 -7.09 -1.32
N VAL A 58 -19.09 -6.66 -2.56
CA VAL A 58 -18.66 -5.29 -2.89
C VAL A 58 -19.69 -4.26 -2.44
N ASN A 59 -20.96 -4.45 -2.80
CA ASN A 59 -22.03 -3.51 -2.46
C ASN A 59 -22.18 -3.35 -0.94
N ARG A 60 -22.09 -4.46 -0.20
CA ARG A 60 -22.11 -4.43 1.27
C ARG A 60 -20.92 -3.69 1.83
N ALA A 61 -19.71 -4.00 1.36
CA ALA A 61 -18.47 -3.36 1.77
C ALA A 61 -18.50 -1.83 1.53
N MET A 62 -18.82 -1.40 0.31
CA MET A 62 -18.94 0.01 -0.05
C MET A 62 -20.05 0.71 0.74
N GLY A 63 -21.22 0.06 0.87
CA GLY A 63 -22.33 0.58 1.67
C GLY A 63 -21.97 0.77 3.14
N ASN A 64 -21.22 -0.16 3.73
CA ASN A 64 -20.74 -0.05 5.11
C ASN A 64 -19.71 1.07 5.27
N LEU A 65 -18.73 1.17 4.35
CA LEU A 65 -17.76 2.28 4.37
C LEU A 65 -18.45 3.63 4.22
N TYR A 66 -19.48 3.71 3.39
CA TYR A 66 -20.24 4.94 3.19
C TYR A 66 -21.06 5.33 4.43
N LYS A 67 -21.86 4.40 4.97
CA LYS A 67 -22.81 4.68 6.05
C LYS A 67 -22.14 4.89 7.41
N ASN A 68 -20.99 4.25 7.65
CA ASN A 68 -20.40 4.15 8.99
C ASN A 68 -19.08 4.93 9.15
N SER A 69 -18.75 5.88 8.26
CA SER A 69 -17.41 6.51 8.27
C SER A 69 -17.05 7.15 9.60
N GLN A 70 -17.95 7.94 10.19
CA GLN A 70 -17.73 8.55 11.50
C GLN A 70 -17.63 7.50 12.63
N ALA A 71 -18.45 6.44 12.57
CA ALA A 71 -18.41 5.36 13.55
C ALA A 71 -17.07 4.61 13.52
N TYR A 72 -16.55 4.31 12.33
CA TYR A 72 -15.24 3.68 12.17
C TYR A 72 -14.10 4.59 12.62
N VAL A 73 -14.15 5.89 12.34
CA VAL A 73 -13.16 6.85 12.88
C VAL A 73 -13.22 6.91 14.41
N ASN A 74 -14.41 6.95 15.00
CA ASN A 74 -14.58 6.92 16.46
C ASN A 74 -14.04 5.63 17.07
N GLU A 75 -14.28 4.49 16.43
CA GLU A 75 -13.77 3.21 16.89
C GLU A 75 -12.23 3.14 16.79
N LEU A 76 -11.66 3.55 15.66
CA LEU A 76 -10.21 3.61 15.48
C LEU A 76 -9.54 4.54 16.50
N ASN A 77 -10.18 5.65 16.85
CA ASN A 77 -9.69 6.59 17.87
C ASN A 77 -9.64 5.99 19.28
N ARG A 78 -10.33 4.87 19.52
CA ARG A 78 -10.22 4.08 20.78
C ARG A 78 -9.11 3.03 20.74
N SER A 79 -8.35 2.95 19.64
CA SER A 79 -7.19 2.04 19.55
C SER A 79 -6.11 2.47 20.53
N THR A 80 -5.54 1.52 21.25
CA THR A 80 -4.45 1.76 22.21
C THR A 80 -3.11 1.29 21.62
N SER A 81 -2.01 1.44 22.35
CA SER A 81 -0.70 0.91 21.92
C SER A 81 -0.69 -0.63 21.82
N LEU A 82 -1.54 -1.30 22.59
CA LEU A 82 -1.63 -2.76 22.62
C LEU A 82 -2.66 -3.32 21.62
N THR A 83 -3.75 -2.57 21.38
CA THR A 83 -4.90 -3.10 20.63
C THR A 83 -5.40 -2.08 19.61
N ALA A 84 -5.37 -2.46 18.33
CA ALA A 84 -6.00 -1.70 17.26
C ALA A 84 -7.47 -2.12 17.08
N LYS A 85 -8.41 -1.19 17.27
CA LYS A 85 -9.85 -1.40 17.07
C LYS A 85 -10.21 -1.18 15.60
N LYS A 86 -9.82 -2.12 14.76
CA LYS A 86 -9.80 -1.97 13.29
C LYS A 86 -10.70 -2.95 12.54
N ASP A 87 -11.15 -4.03 13.16
CA ASP A 87 -11.55 -5.23 12.41
C ASP A 87 -12.82 -4.99 11.57
N ALA A 88 -13.82 -4.31 12.12
CA ALA A 88 -15.02 -3.92 11.36
C ALA A 88 -14.67 -3.01 10.17
N TYR A 89 -13.73 -2.07 10.35
CA TYR A 89 -13.26 -1.19 9.28
C TYR A 89 -12.50 -1.96 8.19
N VAL A 90 -11.59 -2.85 8.60
CA VAL A 90 -10.74 -3.66 7.72
C VAL A 90 -11.55 -4.66 6.88
N ALA A 91 -12.60 -5.25 7.47
CA ALA A 91 -13.46 -6.21 6.80
C ALA A 91 -14.15 -5.64 5.54
N ASN A 92 -14.23 -4.32 5.40
CA ASN A 92 -14.93 -3.69 4.28
C ASN A 92 -14.04 -3.29 3.10
N TRP A 93 -12.73 -3.05 3.26
CA TRP A 93 -11.88 -2.78 2.08
C TRP A 93 -11.26 -4.03 1.46
N GLN A 94 -11.11 -5.14 2.21
CA GLN A 94 -10.58 -6.40 1.66
C GLN A 94 -11.41 -6.95 0.49
N PRO A 95 -12.76 -7.01 0.57
CA PRO A 95 -13.58 -7.48 -0.55
C PRO A 95 -13.45 -6.59 -1.78
N ILE A 96 -13.30 -5.28 -1.61
CA ILE A 96 -13.18 -4.33 -2.72
C ILE A 96 -11.93 -4.66 -3.54
N LEU A 97 -10.78 -4.79 -2.87
CA LEU A 97 -9.52 -5.05 -3.54
C LEU A 97 -9.52 -6.40 -4.27
N PHE A 98 -9.94 -7.48 -3.61
CA PHE A 98 -10.03 -8.80 -4.23
C PHE A 98 -10.93 -8.78 -5.48
N ASN A 99 -12.12 -8.18 -5.37
CA ASN A 99 -13.07 -8.14 -6.47
C ASN A 99 -12.62 -7.22 -7.62
N ALA A 100 -11.78 -6.21 -7.37
CA ALA A 100 -11.19 -5.39 -8.43
C ALA A 100 -10.29 -6.22 -9.36
N TYR A 101 -9.40 -7.04 -8.79
CA TYR A 101 -8.58 -7.95 -9.58
C TYR A 101 -9.41 -9.02 -10.28
N ALA A 102 -10.41 -9.58 -9.59
CA ALA A 102 -11.28 -10.59 -10.20
C ALA A 102 -12.10 -10.01 -11.37
N ALA A 103 -12.58 -8.77 -11.25
CA ALA A 103 -13.29 -8.08 -12.32
C ALA A 103 -12.37 -7.83 -13.51
N ALA A 104 -11.18 -7.30 -13.26
CA ALA A 104 -10.19 -7.03 -14.30
C ALA A 104 -9.76 -8.31 -15.04
N ALA A 105 -9.47 -9.39 -14.32
CA ALA A 105 -9.07 -10.67 -14.89
C ALA A 105 -10.17 -11.32 -15.75
N LYS A 106 -11.44 -11.11 -15.40
CA LYS A 106 -12.59 -11.70 -16.12
C LYS A 106 -13.21 -10.78 -17.18
N GLY A 107 -12.80 -9.51 -17.26
CA GLY A 107 -13.56 -8.52 -18.02
C GLY A 107 -14.97 -8.29 -17.47
N ASP A 108 -15.20 -8.52 -16.17
CA ASP A 108 -16.53 -8.42 -15.56
C ASP A 108 -16.90 -6.95 -15.31
N THR A 109 -17.51 -6.34 -16.33
CA THR A 109 -17.94 -4.94 -16.29
C THR A 109 -18.94 -4.66 -15.17
N ARG A 110 -19.83 -5.61 -14.84
CA ARG A 110 -20.82 -5.42 -13.77
C ARG A 110 -20.13 -5.31 -12.41
N LEU A 111 -19.17 -6.19 -12.13
CA LEU A 111 -18.40 -6.15 -10.89
C LEU A 111 -17.48 -4.92 -10.84
N ALA A 112 -16.85 -4.56 -11.95
CA ALA A 112 -16.04 -3.34 -12.05
C ALA A 112 -16.89 -2.09 -11.75
N ARG A 113 -18.09 -1.97 -12.35
CA ARG A 113 -19.00 -0.85 -12.09
C ARG A 113 -19.44 -0.77 -10.64
N ALA A 114 -19.79 -1.89 -10.00
CA ALA A 114 -20.16 -1.89 -8.58
C ALA A 114 -19.06 -1.27 -7.68
N ILE A 115 -17.78 -1.50 -8.03
CA ILE A 115 -16.64 -0.89 -7.31
C ILE A 115 -16.50 0.59 -7.69
N ILE A 116 -16.48 0.92 -8.98
CA ILE A 116 -16.28 2.30 -9.47
C ILE A 116 -17.39 3.24 -8.98
N ASP A 117 -18.66 2.80 -9.03
CA ASP A 117 -19.81 3.58 -8.54
C ASP A 117 -19.73 3.80 -7.02
N GLY A 118 -19.27 2.78 -6.28
CA GLY A 118 -18.99 2.90 -4.85
C GLY A 118 -17.91 3.95 -4.56
N LEU A 119 -16.80 3.92 -5.30
CA LEU A 119 -15.73 4.91 -5.20
C LEU A 119 -16.22 6.32 -5.54
N ARG A 120 -17.01 6.49 -6.62
CA ARG A 120 -17.62 7.78 -6.97
C ARG A 120 -18.48 8.33 -5.86
N ARG A 121 -19.33 7.49 -5.28
CA ARG A 121 -20.22 7.89 -4.19
C ARG A 121 -19.43 8.35 -2.96
N MET A 122 -18.38 7.61 -2.57
CA MET A 122 -17.50 8.02 -1.47
C MET A 122 -16.76 9.33 -1.76
N ALA A 123 -16.26 9.47 -2.99
CA ALA A 123 -15.52 10.65 -3.44
C ALA A 123 -16.40 11.90 -3.46
N ALA A 124 -17.63 11.81 -3.99
CA ALA A 124 -18.59 12.90 -4.03
C ALA A 124 -18.97 13.41 -2.63
N SER A 125 -18.95 12.54 -1.62
CA SER A 125 -19.21 12.89 -0.22
C SER A 125 -17.95 13.27 0.57
N GLY A 126 -16.77 13.20 -0.03
CA GLY A 126 -15.51 13.53 0.64
C GLY A 126 -15.21 12.67 1.88
N LEU A 127 -15.69 11.43 1.92
CA LEU A 127 -15.57 10.56 3.10
C LEU A 127 -14.11 10.22 3.41
N TYR A 128 -13.82 9.97 4.68
CA TYR A 128 -12.51 9.68 5.24
C TYR A 128 -11.47 10.77 4.99
N LEU A 129 -11.91 12.01 4.83
CA LEU A 129 -11.04 13.18 4.79
C LEU A 129 -11.19 14.03 6.03
N ASN A 130 -12.42 14.35 6.47
CA ASN A 130 -12.67 15.41 7.45
C ASN A 130 -13.59 14.99 8.59
N GLU A 131 -13.78 13.69 8.80
CA GLU A 131 -14.51 13.15 9.95
C GLU A 131 -13.99 13.72 11.26
N LYS A 132 -14.90 13.93 12.22
CA LYS A 132 -14.56 14.46 13.53
C LYS A 132 -13.55 13.55 14.21
N GLY A 133 -12.43 14.13 14.67
CA GLY A 133 -11.35 13.40 15.33
C GLY A 133 -10.39 12.67 14.36
N LEU A 134 -10.55 12.82 13.03
CA LEU A 134 -9.61 12.25 12.07
C LEU A 134 -8.36 13.13 11.92
N LEU A 135 -7.30 12.74 12.63
CA LEU A 135 -6.02 13.42 12.56
C LEU A 135 -5.29 13.16 11.23
N THR A 136 -4.44 14.10 10.81
CA THR A 136 -3.43 13.82 9.78
C THR A 136 -2.35 12.89 10.34
N ARG A 137 -1.64 12.18 9.47
CA ARG A 137 -0.48 11.37 9.91
C ARG A 137 0.59 12.23 10.60
N LYS A 138 0.88 13.41 10.05
CA LYS A 138 1.82 14.38 10.63
C LYS A 138 1.42 14.84 12.03
N ALA A 139 0.14 15.10 12.26
CA ALA A 139 -0.36 15.51 13.58
C ALA A 139 -0.28 14.36 14.59
N ALA A 140 -0.69 13.16 14.18
CA ALA A 140 -0.70 12.01 15.07
C ALA A 140 0.70 11.56 15.53
N LEU A 141 1.72 11.73 14.68
CA LEU A 141 3.11 11.41 15.04
C LEU A 141 3.70 12.32 16.12
N LYS A 142 3.06 13.46 16.44
CA LYS A 142 3.49 14.33 17.54
C LYS A 142 3.17 13.76 18.93
N VAL A 143 2.31 12.74 19.00
CA VAL A 143 1.89 12.12 20.26
C VAL A 143 2.43 10.70 20.32
N GLN A 144 3.33 10.44 21.26
CA GLN A 144 3.85 9.09 21.50
C GLN A 144 2.76 8.22 22.15
N CYS A 145 2.48 7.06 21.57
CA CYS A 145 1.36 6.21 22.02
C CYS A 145 1.56 5.61 23.41
N TYR A 146 2.79 5.54 23.92
CA TYR A 146 3.09 5.08 25.28
C TYR A 146 3.15 6.21 26.31
N LYS A 147 3.07 7.49 25.89
CA LYS A 147 3.24 8.64 26.79
C LYS A 147 2.30 8.62 27.99
N ASN A 148 1.06 8.19 27.79
CA ASN A 148 0.02 8.13 28.81
C ASN A 148 -0.31 6.68 29.21
N GLY A 149 0.66 5.77 29.06
CA GLY A 149 0.49 4.35 29.33
C GLY A 149 -0.11 3.54 28.18
N PRO A 150 0.04 2.21 28.19
CA PRO A 150 -0.24 1.34 27.05
C PRO A 150 -1.73 1.21 26.69
N ASN A 151 -2.62 1.51 27.64
CA ASN A 151 -4.08 1.46 27.47
C ASN A 151 -4.69 2.80 27.01
N SER A 152 -3.90 3.86 26.92
CA SER A 152 -4.37 5.14 26.41
C SER A 152 -4.54 5.09 24.88
N PRO A 153 -5.48 5.88 24.31
CA PRO A 153 -5.60 6.06 22.87
C PRO A 153 -4.24 6.38 22.23
N CYS A 154 -3.93 5.67 21.15
CA CYS A 154 -2.74 5.87 20.32
C CYS A 154 -3.17 6.64 19.07
N PRO A 155 -2.95 7.97 19.00
CA PRO A 155 -3.47 8.80 17.91
C PRO A 155 -2.93 8.39 16.53
N SER A 156 -1.80 7.69 16.52
CA SER A 156 -1.12 7.23 15.31
C SER A 156 -1.88 6.11 14.58
N HIS A 157 -2.75 5.36 15.26
CA HIS A 157 -3.47 4.22 14.68
C HIS A 157 -4.53 4.65 13.66
N THR A 158 -5.38 5.62 13.98
CA THR A 158 -6.46 6.07 13.09
C THR A 158 -5.96 6.50 11.70
N PRO A 159 -5.05 7.48 11.55
CA PRO A 159 -4.55 7.88 10.23
C PRO A 159 -3.78 6.76 9.53
N ARG A 160 -3.14 5.84 10.27
CA ARG A 160 -2.48 4.66 9.67
C ARG A 160 -3.50 3.73 9.03
N PHE A 161 -4.59 3.40 9.72
CA PHE A 161 -5.64 2.53 9.15
C PHE A 161 -6.39 3.21 8.01
N VAL A 162 -6.63 4.51 8.10
CA VAL A 162 -7.20 5.28 6.98
C VAL A 162 -6.25 5.28 5.78
N ALA A 163 -4.94 5.47 5.98
CA ALA A 163 -3.95 5.33 4.92
C ALA A 163 -3.98 3.93 4.28
N ARG A 164 -4.11 2.86 5.08
CA ARG A 164 -4.25 1.49 4.57
C ARG A 164 -5.53 1.30 3.76
N MET A 165 -6.67 1.85 4.18
CA MET A 165 -7.89 1.80 3.38
C MET A 165 -7.64 2.46 2.03
N TYR A 166 -7.15 3.71 2.03
CA TYR A 166 -6.85 4.42 0.80
C TYR A 166 -5.86 3.66 -0.08
N ALA A 167 -4.81 3.05 0.47
CA ALA A 167 -3.87 2.21 -0.27
C ALA A 167 -4.58 1.11 -1.08
N ASN A 168 -5.49 0.38 -0.44
CA ASN A 168 -6.29 -0.65 -1.11
C ASN A 168 -7.22 -0.04 -2.17
N LEU A 169 -7.83 1.12 -1.92
CA LEU A 169 -8.70 1.78 -2.90
C LEU A 169 -7.94 2.36 -4.10
N PHE A 170 -6.75 2.93 -3.89
CA PHE A 170 -5.85 3.37 -4.95
C PHE A 170 -5.46 2.20 -5.85
N ILE A 171 -5.02 1.09 -5.26
CA ILE A 171 -4.64 -0.11 -6.02
C ILE A 171 -5.85 -0.68 -6.77
N ALA A 172 -7.01 -0.80 -6.11
CA ALA A 172 -8.23 -1.30 -6.75
C ALA A 172 -8.64 -0.43 -7.95
N ALA A 173 -8.59 0.90 -7.81
CA ALA A 173 -8.90 1.81 -8.90
C ALA A 173 -7.85 1.75 -10.02
N ALA A 174 -6.56 1.62 -9.69
CA ALA A 174 -5.49 1.48 -10.68
C ALA A 174 -5.63 0.19 -11.50
N VAL A 175 -6.04 -0.91 -10.85
CA VAL A 175 -6.37 -2.18 -11.52
C VAL A 175 -7.60 -2.02 -12.42
N LEU A 176 -8.61 -1.27 -12.00
CA LEU A 176 -9.84 -1.04 -12.75
C LEU A 176 -9.75 0.13 -13.74
N GLN A 177 -8.57 0.72 -13.93
CA GLN A 177 -8.37 1.87 -14.81
C GLN A 177 -8.96 1.69 -16.22
N PRO A 178 -8.87 0.50 -16.87
CA PRO A 178 -9.49 0.28 -18.18
C PRO A 178 -11.03 0.32 -18.20
N PHE A 179 -11.69 0.24 -17.05
CA PHE A 179 -13.15 0.27 -16.91
C PHE A 179 -13.69 1.65 -16.48
N MET A 180 -12.80 2.61 -16.21
CA MET A 180 -13.16 3.96 -15.78
C MET A 180 -13.32 4.90 -16.97
N THR A 181 -14.46 5.58 -17.02
CA THR A 181 -14.73 6.72 -17.90
C THR A 181 -14.02 7.99 -17.40
N ASP A 182 -13.95 9.02 -18.23
CA ASP A 182 -13.39 10.32 -17.84
C ASP A 182 -14.19 10.98 -16.71
N GLU A 183 -15.52 10.80 -16.69
CA GLU A 183 -16.37 11.30 -15.62
C GLU A 183 -16.08 10.57 -14.29
N ASP A 184 -15.86 9.25 -14.32
CA ASP A 184 -15.44 8.52 -13.13
C ASP A 184 -14.12 9.10 -12.57
N ARG A 185 -13.15 9.39 -13.44
CA ARG A 185 -11.85 9.98 -13.06
C ARG A 185 -12.01 11.38 -12.49
N LYS A 186 -12.83 12.22 -13.13
CA LYS A 186 -13.09 13.60 -12.72
C LYS A 186 -13.64 13.68 -11.29
N ILE A 187 -14.47 12.71 -10.90
CA ILE A 187 -15.03 12.63 -9.55
C ILE A 187 -14.03 12.01 -8.55
N ILE A 188 -13.39 10.89 -8.92
CA ILE A 188 -12.57 10.10 -7.97
C ILE A 188 -11.20 10.74 -7.72
N LEU A 189 -10.51 11.21 -8.76
CA LEU A 189 -9.11 11.64 -8.64
C LEU A 189 -8.89 12.84 -7.70
N PRO A 190 -9.77 13.87 -7.64
CA PRO A 190 -9.62 14.95 -6.67
C PRO A 190 -9.69 14.48 -5.21
N TRP A 191 -10.60 13.55 -4.90
CA TRP A 191 -10.71 12.95 -3.56
C TRP A 191 -9.46 12.16 -3.20
N PHE A 192 -8.98 11.35 -4.15
CA PHE A 192 -7.73 10.61 -4.06
C PHE A 192 -6.50 11.50 -3.89
N LYS A 193 -6.40 12.63 -4.60
CA LYS A 193 -5.35 13.62 -4.41
C LYS A 193 -5.34 14.19 -2.99
N ALA A 194 -6.51 14.52 -2.44
CA ALA A 194 -6.63 15.01 -1.08
C ALA A 194 -6.19 13.96 -0.04
N ALA A 195 -6.63 12.71 -0.22
CA ALA A 195 -6.26 11.59 0.64
C ALA A 195 -4.76 11.27 0.58
N HIS A 196 -4.19 11.24 -0.63
CA HIS A 196 -2.77 11.03 -0.87
C HIS A 196 -1.92 12.05 -0.09
N LYS A 197 -2.25 13.34 -0.24
CA LYS A 197 -1.57 14.44 0.47
C LYS A 197 -1.70 14.31 1.99
N LYS A 198 -2.88 13.93 2.49
CA LYS A 198 -3.18 13.91 3.93
C LYS A 198 -2.61 12.69 4.67
N PHE A 199 -2.60 11.52 4.02
CA PHE A 199 -2.34 10.24 4.70
C PHE A 199 -1.15 9.45 4.13
N VAL A 200 -0.87 9.55 2.83
CA VAL A 200 0.17 8.73 2.16
C VAL A 200 1.50 9.47 2.13
N LEU A 201 1.52 10.70 1.60
CA LEU A 201 2.72 11.49 1.41
C LEU A 201 3.55 11.70 2.69
N PRO A 202 2.94 11.92 3.88
CA PRO A 202 3.72 12.03 5.12
C PRO A 202 4.48 10.76 5.50
N GLU A 203 3.99 9.58 5.12
CA GLU A 203 4.69 8.31 5.41
C GLU A 203 5.77 8.01 4.38
N VAL A 204 5.50 8.24 3.09
CA VAL A 204 6.47 8.02 2.00
C VAL A 204 7.71 8.90 2.19
N ASN A 205 7.53 10.12 2.71
CA ASN A 205 8.64 11.04 3.00
C ASN A 205 9.33 10.78 4.34
N ALA A 206 8.78 9.90 5.20
CA ALA A 206 9.40 9.58 6.48
C ALA A 206 10.59 8.64 6.28
N LYS A 207 11.68 8.87 7.01
CA LYS A 207 12.77 7.91 7.07
C LYS A 207 12.30 6.68 7.84
N SER A 208 12.30 5.52 7.18
CA SER A 208 12.06 4.23 7.84
C SER A 208 13.36 3.43 7.93
N ASP A 209 13.57 2.82 9.09
CA ASP A 209 14.67 1.87 9.30
C ASP A 209 14.24 0.43 9.03
N GLY A 210 12.99 0.19 8.66
CA GLY A 210 12.43 -1.10 8.28
C GLY A 210 11.44 -1.01 7.11
N ILE A 211 10.84 -2.15 6.76
CA ILE A 211 9.82 -2.27 5.72
C ILE A 211 8.49 -2.67 6.36
N TYR A 212 7.44 -1.94 6.02
CA TYR A 212 6.08 -2.07 6.55
C TYR A 212 5.06 -2.10 5.40
N ASP A 213 3.78 -1.91 5.74
CA ASP A 213 2.65 -2.02 4.82
C ASP A 213 2.88 -1.28 3.49
N PHE A 214 2.50 -1.93 2.40
CA PHE A 214 2.58 -1.46 1.03
C PHE A 214 3.99 -1.01 0.65
N ALA A 215 5.00 -1.68 1.24
CA ALA A 215 6.40 -1.30 1.18
C ALA A 215 6.59 0.15 1.61
N ASN A 216 6.22 0.48 2.84
CA ASN A 216 6.16 1.84 3.40
C ASN A 216 5.38 2.81 2.50
N ASN A 217 4.16 2.41 2.12
CA ASN A 217 3.29 3.14 1.21
C ASN A 217 3.85 3.39 -0.21
N GLY A 218 4.94 2.73 -0.59
CA GLY A 218 5.50 2.83 -1.94
C GLY A 218 4.55 2.30 -3.02
N LEU A 219 3.88 1.16 -2.78
CA LEU A 219 2.86 0.66 -3.72
C LEU A 219 1.68 1.63 -3.83
N THR A 220 1.30 2.28 -2.73
CA THR A 220 0.24 3.29 -2.70
C THR A 220 0.59 4.53 -3.52
N GLN A 221 1.79 5.07 -3.29
CA GLN A 221 2.35 6.21 -4.03
C GLN A 221 2.39 5.92 -5.53
N TRP A 222 2.71 4.68 -5.87
CA TRP A 222 2.84 4.27 -7.24
C TRP A 222 1.51 4.01 -7.93
N ALA A 223 0.54 3.39 -7.24
CA ALA A 223 -0.84 3.26 -7.75
C ALA A 223 -1.47 4.63 -8.01
N TYR A 224 -1.21 5.61 -7.12
CA TYR A 224 -1.64 6.99 -7.35
C TYR A 224 -0.98 7.60 -8.60
N ALA A 225 0.32 7.39 -8.81
CA ALA A 225 1.01 7.86 -10.01
C ALA A 225 0.43 7.25 -11.29
N ALA A 226 0.10 5.94 -11.28
CA ALA A 226 -0.55 5.25 -12.40
C ALA A 226 -1.92 5.86 -12.73
N LEU A 227 -2.73 6.13 -11.70
CA LEU A 227 -4.05 6.74 -11.84
C LEU A 227 -4.02 8.16 -12.40
N THR A 228 -2.97 8.94 -12.09
CA THR A 228 -2.84 10.33 -12.55
C THR A 228 -1.95 10.49 -13.78
N GLY A 229 -1.44 9.40 -14.36
CA GLY A 229 -0.49 9.47 -15.48
C GLY A 229 0.86 10.13 -15.14
N ASP A 230 1.22 10.25 -13.86
CA ASP A 230 2.43 10.96 -13.44
C ASP A 230 3.68 10.07 -13.54
N LYS A 231 4.25 10.00 -14.75
CA LYS A 231 5.45 9.19 -15.04
C LYS A 231 6.64 9.58 -14.16
N ARG A 232 6.80 10.89 -13.88
CA ARG A 232 7.92 11.38 -13.06
C ARG A 232 7.79 10.89 -11.63
N LEU A 233 6.58 10.89 -11.08
CA LEU A 233 6.30 10.37 -9.75
C LEU A 233 6.50 8.86 -9.66
N ALA A 234 6.03 8.10 -10.65
CA ALA A 234 6.26 6.67 -10.74
C ALA A 234 7.76 6.31 -10.73
N MET A 235 8.55 6.98 -11.58
CA MET A 235 10.00 6.73 -11.67
C MET A 235 10.74 7.15 -10.39
N ARG A 236 10.34 8.25 -9.75
CA ARG A 236 10.93 8.67 -8.47
C ARG A 236 10.65 7.67 -7.37
N GLU A 237 9.42 7.14 -7.28
CA GLU A 237 9.06 6.12 -6.29
C GLU A 237 9.86 4.83 -6.53
N LEU A 238 9.92 4.31 -7.76
CA LEU A 238 10.72 3.12 -8.09
C LEU A 238 12.19 3.28 -7.67
N ALA A 239 12.81 4.41 -8.02
CA ALA A 239 14.19 4.68 -7.68
C ALA A 239 14.39 4.85 -6.16
N ALA A 240 13.47 5.53 -5.48
CA ALA A 240 13.51 5.70 -4.03
C ALA A 240 13.38 4.36 -3.31
N ARG A 241 12.40 3.54 -3.69
CA ARG A 241 12.13 2.25 -3.05
C ARG A 241 13.27 1.27 -3.26
N LYS A 242 13.85 1.19 -4.47
CA LYS A 242 15.03 0.38 -4.75
C LYS A 242 16.20 0.76 -3.84
N ARG A 243 16.49 2.07 -3.71
CA ARG A 243 17.54 2.57 -2.81
C ARG A 243 17.24 2.23 -1.35
N GLU A 244 16.01 2.38 -0.92
CA GLU A 244 15.59 2.07 0.44
C GLU A 244 15.74 0.57 0.75
N PHE A 245 15.23 -0.32 -0.10
CA PHE A 245 15.40 -1.76 0.05
C PHE A 245 16.87 -2.16 0.08
N THR A 246 17.68 -1.58 -0.81
CA THR A 246 19.14 -1.80 -0.80
C THR A 246 19.73 -1.32 0.54
N LYS A 247 19.27 -0.21 1.11
CA LYS A 247 19.78 0.27 2.40
C LYS A 247 19.36 -0.63 3.58
N VAL A 248 18.10 -1.05 3.63
CA VAL A 248 17.53 -1.69 4.83
C VAL A 248 17.63 -3.21 4.83
N ILE A 249 17.67 -3.86 3.67
CA ILE A 249 17.90 -5.30 3.56
C ILE A 249 19.40 -5.52 3.52
N GLN A 250 19.96 -6.10 4.57
CA GLN A 250 21.39 -6.33 4.71
C GLN A 250 21.86 -7.43 3.75
N THR A 251 23.16 -7.47 3.47
CA THR A 251 23.79 -8.56 2.69
C THR A 251 23.55 -9.94 3.30
N SER A 252 23.43 -10.01 4.63
CA SER A 252 23.08 -11.23 5.37
C SER A 252 21.60 -11.65 5.24
N GLY A 253 20.76 -10.85 4.59
CA GLY A 253 19.32 -11.07 4.48
C GLY A 253 18.50 -10.52 5.65
N TYR A 254 19.12 -10.13 6.77
CA TYR A 254 18.38 -9.46 7.84
C TYR A 254 17.90 -8.07 7.38
N ILE A 255 16.62 -7.80 7.56
CA ILE A 255 16.01 -6.49 7.34
C ILE A 255 16.22 -5.66 8.60
N LYS A 256 16.84 -4.48 8.48
CA LYS A 256 17.04 -3.50 9.55
C LYS A 256 15.69 -3.23 10.22
N ASP A 257 15.72 -3.03 11.54
CA ASP A 257 14.56 -2.86 12.40
C ASP A 257 13.67 -4.12 12.48
N ASN A 258 13.07 -4.59 11.38
CA ASN A 258 12.19 -5.76 11.32
C ASN A 258 12.78 -7.06 11.92
N SER A 259 14.03 -7.39 11.59
CA SER A 259 14.62 -8.68 11.98
C SER A 259 15.25 -8.68 13.37
N CYS A 260 15.31 -7.53 14.03
CA CYS A 260 15.99 -7.35 15.32
C CYS A 260 14.98 -7.08 16.47
N ARG A 261 13.72 -7.51 16.29
CA ARG A 261 12.58 -7.20 17.19
C ARG A 261 12.44 -8.15 18.38
N GLY A 262 13.53 -8.74 18.85
CA GLY A 262 13.47 -9.63 20.01
C GLY A 262 12.70 -10.91 19.74
N VAL A 263 11.84 -11.32 20.67
CA VAL A 263 11.04 -12.55 20.56
C VAL A 263 10.01 -12.55 19.43
N ARG A 264 9.88 -11.43 18.69
CA ARG A 264 8.98 -11.24 17.54
C ARG A 264 9.72 -11.10 16.21
N ALA A 265 11.03 -11.37 16.19
CA ALA A 265 11.89 -11.04 15.06
C ALA A 265 11.51 -11.74 13.75
N LEU A 266 11.21 -13.05 13.76
CA LEU A 266 10.81 -13.76 12.53
C LEU A 266 9.48 -13.22 11.98
N TRP A 267 8.54 -12.98 12.87
CA TRP A 267 7.24 -12.43 12.54
C TRP A 267 7.36 -11.04 11.89
N TYR A 268 8.18 -10.14 12.43
CA TYR A 268 8.41 -8.83 11.80
C TYR A 268 9.30 -8.87 10.56
N HIS A 269 10.27 -9.80 10.50
CA HIS A 269 11.08 -10.04 9.31
C HIS A 269 10.18 -10.37 8.12
N THR A 270 9.28 -11.33 8.29
CA THR A 270 8.36 -11.76 7.23
C THR A 270 7.25 -10.75 6.94
N TYR A 271 6.83 -9.97 7.95
CA TYR A 271 5.92 -8.82 7.75
C TYR A 271 6.50 -7.75 6.82
N GLY A 272 7.81 -7.49 6.90
CA GLY A 272 8.49 -6.55 6.00
C GLY A 272 8.91 -7.17 4.67
N LEU A 273 9.25 -8.46 4.65
CA LEU A 273 9.71 -9.14 3.45
C LEU A 273 8.58 -9.36 2.42
N ASP A 274 7.37 -9.74 2.85
CA ASP A 274 6.23 -9.94 1.95
C ASP A 274 5.90 -8.70 1.07
N PRO A 275 5.74 -7.48 1.63
CA PRO A 275 5.53 -6.29 0.82
C PRO A 275 6.76 -5.90 -0.01
N ALA A 276 7.99 -6.16 0.45
CA ALA A 276 9.18 -5.90 -0.35
C ALA A 276 9.22 -6.76 -1.63
N LEU A 277 8.97 -8.07 -1.47
CA LEU A 277 8.89 -9.02 -2.58
C LEU A 277 7.70 -8.73 -3.50
N SER A 278 6.55 -8.36 -2.93
CA SER A 278 5.37 -7.98 -3.71
C SER A 278 5.63 -6.70 -4.52
N TYR A 279 6.32 -5.70 -3.94
CA TYR A 279 6.75 -4.51 -4.67
C TYR A 279 7.68 -4.88 -5.82
N ALA A 280 8.66 -5.76 -5.60
CA ALA A 280 9.59 -6.20 -6.64
C ALA A 280 8.88 -6.87 -7.83
N LEU A 281 7.78 -7.61 -7.60
CA LEU A 281 6.96 -8.15 -8.71
C LEU A 281 6.33 -7.05 -9.54
N VAL A 282 5.68 -6.08 -8.88
CA VAL A 282 5.06 -4.97 -9.60
C VAL A 282 6.14 -4.15 -10.31
N ALA A 283 7.30 -3.91 -9.69
CA ALA A 283 8.46 -3.22 -10.27
C ALA A 283 8.90 -3.82 -11.61
N ARG A 284 8.93 -5.16 -11.71
CA ARG A 284 9.30 -5.87 -12.95
C ARG A 284 8.38 -5.50 -14.11
N GLU A 285 7.09 -5.36 -13.87
CA GLU A 285 6.09 -5.02 -14.89
C GLU A 285 6.16 -3.58 -15.38
N TRP A 286 6.94 -2.77 -14.69
CA TRP A 286 7.25 -1.41 -15.07
C TRP A 286 8.71 -1.27 -15.52
N GLY A 287 9.33 -2.39 -15.90
CA GLY A 287 10.68 -2.43 -16.49
C GLY A 287 11.83 -2.43 -15.48
N VAL A 288 11.56 -2.59 -14.18
CA VAL A 288 12.60 -2.63 -13.14
C VAL A 288 12.59 -3.98 -12.43
N ASP A 289 13.42 -4.91 -12.90
CA ASP A 289 13.56 -6.22 -12.25
C ASP A 289 14.47 -6.13 -11.02
N MET A 290 13.86 -5.98 -9.85
CA MET A 290 14.59 -5.94 -8.57
C MET A 290 15.13 -7.31 -8.13
N PHE A 291 14.59 -8.41 -8.65
CA PHE A 291 15.09 -9.75 -8.35
C PHE A 291 16.41 -10.04 -9.07
N ARG A 292 16.58 -9.47 -10.28
CA ARG A 292 17.81 -9.57 -11.08
C ARG A 292 18.81 -8.43 -10.84
N ASP A 293 18.50 -7.49 -9.95
CA ASP A 293 19.43 -6.42 -9.60
C ASP A 293 20.67 -6.98 -8.88
N ALA A 294 21.87 -6.59 -9.34
CA ALA A 294 23.13 -7.15 -8.86
C ALA A 294 23.38 -6.94 -7.35
N LYS A 295 22.80 -5.90 -6.74
CA LYS A 295 22.95 -5.63 -5.30
C LYS A 295 21.75 -6.12 -4.50
N LEU A 296 20.55 -5.83 -4.98
CA LEU A 296 19.30 -6.10 -4.27
C LEU A 296 18.82 -7.54 -4.42
N GLY A 297 18.98 -8.16 -5.59
CA GLY A 297 18.57 -9.54 -5.87
C GLY A 297 19.13 -10.55 -4.86
N PRO A 298 20.46 -10.61 -4.67
CA PRO A 298 21.08 -11.48 -3.66
C PRO A 298 20.61 -11.20 -2.24
N ARG A 299 20.28 -9.95 -1.91
CA ARG A 299 19.77 -9.56 -0.58
C ARG A 299 18.35 -10.03 -0.35
N LEU A 300 17.49 -9.96 -1.37
CA LEU A 300 16.13 -10.51 -1.32
C LEU A 300 16.18 -12.04 -1.16
N GLN A 301 17.05 -12.72 -1.92
CA GLN A 301 17.26 -14.16 -1.77
C GLN A 301 17.75 -14.51 -0.36
N ALA A 302 18.75 -13.80 0.16
CA ALA A 302 19.26 -14.00 1.51
C ALA A 302 18.17 -13.76 2.58
N ALA A 303 17.29 -12.77 2.39
CA ALA A 303 16.16 -12.54 3.29
C ALA A 303 15.16 -13.72 3.28
N VAL A 304 14.88 -14.30 2.11
CA VAL A 304 14.08 -15.53 2.01
C VAL A 304 14.77 -16.70 2.71
N GLN A 305 16.09 -16.85 2.57
CA GLN A 305 16.86 -17.87 3.31
C GLN A 305 16.82 -17.64 4.82
N LYS A 306 16.84 -16.38 5.29
CA LYS A 306 16.65 -16.06 6.70
C LYS A 306 15.24 -16.37 7.20
N THR A 307 14.22 -16.26 6.35
CA THR A 307 12.89 -16.77 6.69
C THR A 307 12.94 -18.29 6.91
N ALA A 308 13.55 -19.06 6.01
CA ALA A 308 13.70 -20.50 6.16
C ALA A 308 14.46 -20.87 7.45
N LEU A 309 15.59 -20.20 7.71
CA LEU A 309 16.35 -20.36 8.95
C LEU A 309 15.48 -20.08 10.18
N GLY A 310 14.70 -19.00 10.21
CA GLY A 310 13.89 -18.68 11.38
C GLY A 310 12.79 -19.70 11.68
N VAL A 311 12.26 -20.39 10.66
CA VAL A 311 11.28 -21.46 10.85
C VAL A 311 11.95 -22.74 11.37
N THR A 312 13.11 -23.10 10.83
CA THR A 312 13.81 -24.35 11.21
C THR A 312 14.62 -24.22 12.52
N ASP A 313 15.33 -23.11 12.69
CA ASP A 313 16.16 -22.80 13.85
C ASP A 313 16.01 -21.32 14.23
N TYR A 314 15.00 -21.07 15.07
CA TYR A 314 14.72 -19.73 15.56
C TYR A 314 15.87 -19.16 16.41
N ALA A 315 16.63 -19.99 17.12
CA ALA A 315 17.74 -19.52 17.94
C ALA A 315 18.89 -19.01 17.06
N ALA A 316 19.26 -19.77 16.02
CA ALA A 316 20.25 -19.34 15.03
C ALA A 316 19.81 -18.08 14.27
N PHE A 317 18.53 -17.98 13.90
CA PHE A 317 17.99 -16.74 13.31
C PHE A 317 18.10 -15.55 14.27
N ARG A 318 17.88 -15.78 15.57
CA ARG A 318 17.92 -14.73 16.60
C ARG A 318 19.33 -14.33 17.04
N SER A 319 20.37 -15.06 16.63
CA SER A 319 21.78 -14.74 16.94
C SER A 319 22.21 -13.33 16.51
N VAL A 320 21.51 -12.71 15.56
CA VAL A 320 21.74 -11.31 15.14
C VAL A 320 21.54 -10.27 16.25
N GLY A 321 20.85 -10.66 17.33
CA GLY A 321 20.60 -9.83 18.49
C GLY A 321 19.39 -8.89 18.34
N ASN A 322 19.33 -7.90 19.23
CA ASN A 322 18.36 -6.82 19.21
C ASN A 322 19.04 -5.53 18.74
N ARG A 323 18.31 -4.71 17.99
CA ARG A 323 18.80 -3.42 17.48
C ARG A 323 17.63 -2.45 17.39
N GLY A 324 17.89 -1.17 17.68
CA GLY A 324 16.86 -0.11 17.75
C GLY A 324 15.95 -0.27 18.97
N ASP A 325 14.91 0.55 19.08
CA ASP A 325 14.08 0.63 20.30
C ASP A 325 12.78 -0.18 20.23
N SER A 326 12.53 -0.87 19.11
CA SER A 326 11.24 -1.50 18.82
C SER A 326 11.19 -3.01 19.08
N TYR A 327 12.01 -3.55 19.99
CA TYR A 327 12.04 -4.99 20.31
C TYR A 327 11.34 -5.34 21.63
N SER A 328 10.92 -6.60 21.78
CA SER A 328 10.48 -7.16 23.07
C SER A 328 11.35 -8.37 23.44
N THR A 329 11.78 -8.42 24.70
CA THR A 329 12.46 -9.59 25.29
C THR A 329 11.52 -10.44 26.15
N ASN A 330 10.27 -10.01 26.36
CA ASN A 330 9.30 -10.73 27.17
C ASN A 330 8.83 -12.01 26.46
N PRO A 331 9.04 -13.22 27.02
CA PRO A 331 8.64 -14.47 26.39
C PRO A 331 7.14 -14.57 26.04
N LYS A 332 6.27 -13.85 26.78
CA LYS A 332 4.82 -13.82 26.53
C LYS A 332 4.45 -13.16 25.20
N ASP A 333 5.34 -12.33 24.66
CA ASP A 333 5.14 -11.64 23.38
C ASP A 333 5.64 -12.47 22.18
N ALA A 334 6.15 -13.69 22.41
CA ALA A 334 6.84 -14.46 21.38
C ALA A 334 5.95 -14.78 20.17
N GLN A 335 6.47 -14.48 18.99
CA GLN A 335 5.85 -14.80 17.69
C GLN A 335 6.92 -15.46 16.82
N LYS A 336 7.15 -16.76 17.04
CA LYS A 336 8.21 -17.55 16.39
C LYS A 336 7.71 -18.22 15.09
N HIS A 337 6.99 -17.47 14.27
CA HIS A 337 6.41 -17.97 13.03
C HIS A 337 6.35 -16.87 11.97
N ILE A 338 6.17 -17.28 10.71
CA ILE A 338 5.89 -16.39 9.58
C ILE A 338 4.62 -15.57 9.89
N HIS A 339 4.66 -14.27 9.57
CA HIS A 339 3.52 -13.38 9.73
C HIS A 339 2.33 -13.89 8.92
N GLN A 340 1.14 -13.97 9.53
CA GLN A 340 -0.07 -14.51 8.89
C GLN A 340 -0.50 -13.76 7.61
N LEU A 341 -0.20 -12.46 7.53
CA LEU A 341 -0.43 -11.61 6.35
C LEU A 341 0.59 -11.81 5.21
N ALA A 342 1.71 -12.52 5.45
CA ALA A 342 2.73 -12.78 4.43
C ALA A 342 2.27 -13.87 3.45
N LEU A 343 1.17 -13.62 2.74
CA LEU A 343 0.51 -14.59 1.87
C LEU A 343 1.27 -14.83 0.57
N ASN A 344 2.05 -13.85 0.11
CA ASN A 344 2.78 -13.91 -1.15
C ASN A 344 4.15 -14.54 -0.98
N LEU A 345 4.77 -14.35 0.19
CA LEU A 345 6.13 -14.77 0.50
C LEU A 345 6.45 -16.22 0.08
N PRO A 346 5.70 -17.28 0.46
CA PRO A 346 6.05 -18.64 0.06
C PRO A 346 6.05 -18.87 -1.45
N LEU A 347 5.07 -18.28 -2.17
CA LEU A 347 4.97 -18.45 -3.61
C LEU A 347 6.08 -17.70 -4.34
N ILE A 348 6.39 -16.47 -3.91
CA ILE A 348 7.49 -15.69 -4.48
C ILE A 348 8.83 -16.36 -4.19
N ALA A 349 9.06 -16.84 -2.97
CA ALA A 349 10.26 -17.58 -2.59
C ALA A 349 10.54 -18.75 -3.54
N LYS A 350 9.51 -19.55 -3.83
CA LYS A 350 9.62 -20.69 -4.74
C LYS A 350 9.84 -20.27 -6.19
N ARG A 351 9.08 -19.27 -6.68
CA ARG A 351 9.10 -18.88 -8.11
C ARG A 351 10.33 -18.07 -8.51
N GLU A 352 10.79 -17.17 -7.64
CA GLU A 352 11.88 -16.25 -7.97
C GLU A 352 13.25 -16.74 -7.51
N PHE A 353 13.30 -17.59 -6.46
CA PHE A 353 14.57 -18.05 -5.89
C PHE A 353 14.72 -19.57 -5.83
N GLY A 354 13.70 -20.34 -6.25
CA GLY A 354 13.72 -21.81 -6.12
C GLY A 354 13.66 -22.31 -4.67
N ILE A 355 13.36 -21.44 -3.69
CA ILE A 355 13.37 -21.79 -2.27
C ILE A 355 11.97 -22.22 -1.84
N THR A 356 11.83 -23.48 -1.45
CA THR A 356 10.64 -23.96 -0.74
C THR A 356 10.81 -23.68 0.75
N LEU A 357 9.99 -22.81 1.32
CA LEU A 357 10.04 -22.51 2.74
C LEU A 357 9.63 -23.74 3.58
N PRO A 358 10.27 -23.98 4.73
CA PRO A 358 9.86 -25.02 5.66
C PRO A 358 8.41 -24.83 6.13
N SER A 359 7.75 -25.94 6.51
CA SER A 359 6.38 -25.91 6.99
C SER A 359 6.30 -25.23 8.37
N ASP A 360 5.56 -24.12 8.43
CA ASP A 360 5.27 -23.40 9.66
C ASP A 360 3.80 -23.62 10.04
N ARG A 361 3.56 -24.50 11.03
CA ARG A 361 2.20 -24.88 11.46
C ARG A 361 1.37 -23.68 11.91
N ARG A 362 1.96 -22.75 12.66
CA ARG A 362 1.22 -21.61 13.21
C ARG A 362 0.85 -20.62 12.11
N TYR A 363 1.75 -20.39 11.15
CA TYR A 363 1.43 -19.62 9.95
C TYR A 363 0.32 -20.28 9.13
N LEU A 364 0.39 -21.59 8.89
CA LEU A 364 -0.63 -22.33 8.13
C LEU A 364 -2.02 -22.31 8.78
N GLU A 365 -2.08 -22.27 10.11
CA GLU A 365 -3.31 -22.10 10.87
C GLU A 365 -3.88 -20.69 10.71
N LEU A 366 -3.07 -19.67 11.00
CA LEU A 366 -3.52 -18.28 11.06
C LEU A 366 -3.81 -17.67 9.69
N ARG A 367 -3.05 -18.03 8.65
CA ARG A 367 -3.25 -17.46 7.30
C ARG A 367 -4.63 -17.78 6.71
N ARG A 368 -5.33 -18.81 7.21
CA ARG A 368 -6.69 -19.19 6.77
C ARG A 368 -7.73 -18.11 7.07
N TYR A 369 -7.44 -17.21 8.01
CA TYR A 369 -8.30 -16.08 8.33
C TYR A 369 -8.10 -14.90 7.37
N GLU A 370 -7.10 -14.96 6.50
CA GLU A 370 -6.77 -13.89 5.57
C GLU A 370 -7.29 -14.20 4.17
N ALA A 371 -8.08 -13.29 3.63
CA ALA A 371 -8.66 -13.42 2.29
C ALA A 371 -7.71 -12.90 1.20
N TYR A 372 -6.91 -11.90 1.54
CA TYR A 372 -6.11 -11.15 0.59
C TYR A 372 -4.91 -10.53 1.31
N SER A 373 -3.78 -10.31 0.61
CA SER A 373 -2.61 -9.70 1.24
C SER A 373 -2.89 -8.22 1.50
N SER A 374 -3.25 -7.92 2.74
CA SER A 374 -3.56 -6.56 3.20
C SER A 374 -2.32 -5.71 3.48
N THR A 375 -1.14 -6.32 3.46
CA THR A 375 0.16 -5.65 3.58
C THR A 375 0.76 -5.32 2.23
N SER A 376 0.29 -5.94 1.15
CA SER A 376 0.90 -5.81 -0.17
C SER A 376 -0.08 -5.38 -1.26
N GLY A 377 -1.39 -5.48 -1.01
CA GLY A 377 -2.40 -5.01 -1.96
C GLY A 377 -2.54 -5.88 -3.23
N LEU A 378 -1.93 -7.07 -3.25
CA LEU A 378 -2.01 -8.02 -4.36
C LEU A 378 -1.84 -9.46 -3.85
N LEU A 379 -2.31 -10.44 -4.63
CA LEU A 379 -1.92 -11.84 -4.47
C LEU A 379 -0.93 -12.23 -5.57
N ALA A 380 0.21 -12.81 -5.19
CA ALA A 380 1.21 -13.25 -6.17
C ALA A 380 0.67 -14.36 -7.08
N SER A 381 -0.30 -15.16 -6.62
CA SER A 381 -0.99 -16.15 -7.46
C SER A 381 -1.72 -15.48 -8.63
N CYS A 382 -2.33 -14.31 -8.41
CA CYS A 382 -2.98 -13.53 -9.45
C CYS A 382 -1.96 -13.09 -10.52
N TYR A 383 -0.83 -12.53 -10.07
CA TYR A 383 0.29 -12.12 -10.93
C TYR A 383 0.87 -13.27 -11.76
N TYR A 384 1.20 -14.42 -11.14
CA TYR A 384 1.85 -15.52 -11.85
C TYR A 384 0.91 -16.30 -12.75
N SER A 385 -0.38 -16.38 -12.41
CA SER A 385 -1.33 -17.15 -13.22
C SER A 385 -1.63 -16.54 -14.59
N GLY A 386 -1.27 -15.26 -14.81
CA GLY A 386 -1.43 -14.58 -16.09
C GLY A 386 -0.22 -14.70 -17.02
N ARG A 387 0.73 -15.58 -16.70
CA ARG A 387 2.03 -15.73 -17.39
C ARG A 387 2.35 -17.18 -17.71
#